data_AF-A0AAD8SP19-F1
#
_entry.id   AF-A0AAD8SP19-F1
#
_cell.length_a   1.000
_cell.length_b   1.000
_cell.length_c   1.000
_cell.angle_alpha   90.00
_cell.angle_beta   90.00
_cell.angle_gamma   90.00
#
_symmetry.space_group_name_H-M   'P 1'
#
loop_
_entity.id
_entity.type
_entity.pdbx_description
1 polymer ?
#
loop_
_entity_poly.entity_id
_entity_poly.type
_entity_poly.pdbx_seq_one_letter_code
_entity_poly.pdbx_strand_id
1 'polypeptide(L)'
;MMSPRIQIPISIGGSRTMMSPKQLLITILVVFSTLSFIKFLLITHPSAGASSSAHLHRAEWESGNGTAAGNDGLAAKEFALLRSVVASRAPCRLLVFGLSPQLLALAAVNSGSGAATAFVTDSAEDGDAARRVLAGRVGGSSAAVHRAWYPDAAGEAWALLRRARAAGPACVRPTGTVRKSGCRLALTSLPREVLDARWDVVVVDGPSGAGPEEPGRMGAIYTAAALARAAATAGGGGVVDVVVHDVDRTVERWYAREYLCEDNLVTAKGRLWHFRVGADGQRDTFCSTAPVKIL
;
A
#
# COMPACT_ATOMS: atom_id res chain seq x y z
N MET A 1 -55.56 -41.33 54.45
CA MET A 1 -54.13 -41.70 54.59
C MET A 1 -53.36 -40.89 53.55
N MET A 2 -52.80 -39.75 53.95
CA MET A 2 -51.40 -39.57 54.41
C MET A 2 -50.41 -39.45 53.23
N SER A 3 -50.02 -38.18 52.95
CA SER A 3 -48.72 -37.60 52.54
C SER A 3 -47.76 -38.29 51.52
N PRO A 4 -46.79 -37.57 50.91
CA PRO A 4 -46.51 -36.12 50.97
C PRO A 4 -46.27 -35.42 49.61
N ARG A 5 -46.41 -34.08 49.62
CA ARG A 5 -45.76 -33.15 48.68
C ARG A 5 -44.26 -33.09 48.97
N ILE A 6 -43.43 -33.26 47.95
CA ILE A 6 -42.01 -32.87 47.98
C ILE A 6 -41.90 -31.54 47.26
N GLN A 7 -41.47 -30.52 47.99
CA GLN A 7 -41.23 -29.18 47.48
C GLN A 7 -39.73 -28.92 47.66
N ILE A 8 -39.00 -28.77 46.55
CA ILE A 8 -37.58 -28.43 46.53
C ILE A 8 -37.46 -26.90 46.54
N PRO A 9 -36.87 -26.27 47.56
CA PRO A 9 -36.57 -24.84 47.51
C PRO A 9 -35.25 -24.61 46.77
N ILE A 10 -35.32 -23.84 45.69
CA ILE A 10 -34.17 -23.17 45.08
C ILE A 10 -33.86 -21.94 45.96
N SER A 11 -32.79 -22.03 46.75
CA SER A 11 -32.24 -20.87 47.45
C SER A 11 -31.05 -20.32 46.65
N ILE A 12 -31.29 -19.26 45.88
CA ILE A 12 -30.23 -18.41 45.33
C ILE A 12 -30.29 -17.09 46.10
N GLY A 13 -29.68 -17.09 47.28
CA GLY A 13 -29.39 -15.87 48.03
C GLY A 13 -28.12 -15.22 47.49
N GLY A 14 -28.26 -14.37 46.47
CA GLY A 14 -27.18 -13.53 45.97
C GLY A 14 -27.37 -12.08 46.38
N SER A 15 -26.77 -11.67 47.50
CA SER A 15 -26.65 -10.25 47.86
C SER A 15 -25.86 -9.51 46.78
N ARG A 16 -26.52 -8.64 46.03
CA ARG A 16 -25.85 -7.71 45.10
C ARG A 16 -25.21 -6.58 45.91
N THR A 17 -23.97 -6.75 46.31
CA THR A 17 -23.14 -5.63 46.76
C THR A 17 -22.79 -4.77 45.56
N MET A 18 -23.36 -3.55 45.48
CA MET A 18 -22.97 -2.56 44.47
C MET A 18 -21.52 -2.14 44.74
N MET A 19 -20.63 -2.45 43.80
CA MET A 19 -19.24 -2.00 43.84
C MET A 19 -19.19 -0.49 43.61
N SER A 20 -18.42 0.22 44.44
CA SER A 20 -18.18 1.65 44.17
C SER A 20 -17.38 1.81 42.87
N PRO A 21 -17.49 2.96 42.17
CA PRO A 21 -16.77 3.20 40.92
C PRO A 21 -15.25 2.97 41.01
N LYS A 22 -14.67 3.23 42.19
CA LYS A 22 -13.24 2.99 42.47
C LYS A 22 -12.92 1.50 42.60
N GLN A 23 -13.79 0.71 43.21
CA GLN A 23 -13.61 -0.74 43.30
C GLN A 23 -13.82 -1.43 41.96
N LEU A 24 -14.77 -0.96 41.15
CA LEU A 24 -14.96 -1.46 39.79
C LEU A 24 -13.71 -1.24 38.92
N LEU A 25 -13.10 -0.05 39.01
CA LEU A 25 -11.87 0.26 38.28
C LEU A 25 -10.72 -0.67 38.68
N ILE A 26 -10.52 -0.91 39.98
CA ILE A 26 -9.47 -1.81 40.48
C ILE A 26 -9.69 -3.25 40.01
N THR A 27 -10.94 -3.74 40.05
CA THR A 27 -11.26 -5.09 39.61
C THR A 27 -11.05 -5.26 38.10
N ILE A 28 -11.40 -4.26 37.29
CA ILE A 28 -11.12 -4.26 35.85
C ILE A 28 -9.61 -4.33 35.61
N LEU A 29 -8.81 -3.51 36.31
CA LEU A 29 -7.35 -3.46 36.14
C LEU A 29 -6.68 -4.80 36.49
N VAL A 30 -7.13 -5.46 37.57
CA VAL A 30 -6.62 -6.77 37.97
C VAL A 30 -7.00 -7.86 36.96
N VAL A 31 -8.25 -7.87 36.47
CA VAL A 31 -8.70 -8.84 35.46
C VAL A 31 -7.91 -8.70 34.16
N PHE A 32 -7.75 -7.47 33.65
CA PHE A 32 -6.93 -7.23 32.44
C PHE A 32 -5.47 -7.60 32.62
N SER A 33 -4.90 -7.36 33.80
CA SER A 33 -3.53 -7.77 34.12
C SER A 33 -3.39 -9.30 34.08
N THR A 34 -4.29 -10.04 34.73
CA THR A 34 -4.25 -11.52 34.75
C THR A 34 -4.49 -12.16 33.38
N LEU A 35 -5.36 -11.58 32.54
CA LEU A 35 -5.59 -12.06 31.17
C LEU A 35 -4.36 -11.87 30.26
N SER A 36 -3.57 -10.82 30.51
CA SER A 36 -2.32 -10.58 29.78
C SER A 36 -1.23 -11.61 30.12
N PHE A 37 -1.17 -12.09 31.36
CA PHE A 37 -0.20 -13.11 31.77
C PHE A 37 -0.51 -14.52 31.24
N ILE A 38 -1.79 -14.87 31.10
CA ILE A 38 -2.21 -16.17 30.53
C ILE A 38 -1.81 -16.28 29.05
N LYS A 39 -1.85 -15.17 28.30
CA LYS A 39 -1.42 -15.11 26.90
C LYS A 39 0.10 -15.24 26.73
N PHE A 40 0.88 -14.96 27.77
CA PHE A 40 2.34 -15.11 27.77
C PHE A 40 2.78 -16.56 28.07
N LEU A 41 2.05 -17.27 28.94
CA LEU A 41 2.37 -18.65 29.32
C LEU A 41 2.03 -19.71 28.26
N LEU A 42 1.14 -19.40 27.30
CA LEU A 42 0.81 -20.30 26.19
C LEU A 42 1.77 -20.22 24.99
N ILE A 43 2.76 -19.29 25.01
CA ILE A 43 3.73 -19.10 23.92
C ILE A 43 5.04 -19.88 24.20
N THR A 44 5.23 -20.48 25.37
CA THR A 44 6.52 -21.04 25.81
C THR A 44 6.66 -22.57 25.76
N HIS A 45 5.82 -23.31 25.02
CA HIS A 45 5.98 -24.75 24.87
C HIS A 45 6.26 -25.17 23.41
N PRO A 46 7.53 -25.48 23.04
CA PRO A 46 7.83 -26.04 21.74
C PRO A 46 7.62 -27.57 21.74
N SER A 47 6.81 -28.06 20.81
CA SER A 47 6.70 -29.49 20.50
C SER A 47 7.69 -29.83 19.38
N ALA A 48 8.64 -30.71 19.68
CA ALA A 48 9.60 -31.21 18.70
C ALA A 48 8.93 -32.23 17.77
N GLY A 49 9.16 -32.09 16.46
CA GLY A 49 8.79 -33.07 15.44
C GLY A 49 9.78 -32.99 14.29
N ALA A 50 10.60 -34.03 14.14
CA ALA A 50 11.56 -34.19 13.05
C ALA A 50 10.90 -34.82 11.82
N SER A 51 11.32 -34.43 10.61
CA SER A 51 11.82 -35.36 9.57
C SER A 51 12.20 -34.66 8.25
N SER A 52 13.42 -34.99 7.85
CA SER A 52 14.10 -35.12 6.54
C SER A 52 13.60 -34.49 5.23
N SER A 53 14.60 -33.94 4.54
CA SER A 53 14.66 -33.27 3.25
C SER A 53 14.38 -34.12 2.01
N ALA A 54 13.89 -33.46 0.96
CA ALA A 54 14.26 -33.74 -0.43
C ALA A 54 14.52 -32.40 -1.15
N HIS A 55 15.76 -32.21 -1.60
CA HIS A 55 16.26 -31.01 -2.28
C HIS A 55 15.70 -30.90 -3.71
N LEU A 56 15.12 -29.75 -4.06
CA LEU A 56 15.12 -29.22 -5.43
C LEU A 56 15.35 -27.70 -5.33
N HIS A 57 16.39 -27.20 -6.02
CA HIS A 57 16.85 -25.81 -5.97
C HIS A 57 15.74 -24.82 -6.35
N ARG A 58 15.24 -24.07 -5.36
CA ARG A 58 14.33 -22.93 -5.50
C ARG A 58 15.17 -21.66 -5.44
N ALA A 59 14.99 -20.79 -6.43
CA ALA A 59 15.66 -19.50 -6.50
C ALA A 59 15.36 -18.68 -5.23
N GLU A 60 16.42 -18.14 -4.63
CA GLU A 60 16.43 -17.41 -3.37
C GLU A 60 15.71 -16.06 -3.51
N TRP A 61 14.41 -16.04 -3.23
CA TRP A 61 13.62 -14.82 -2.94
C TRP A 61 12.65 -15.10 -1.77
N GLU A 62 13.08 -15.86 -0.77
CA GLU A 62 12.30 -16.06 0.46
C GLU A 62 13.22 -15.86 1.66
N SER A 63 13.17 -14.63 2.19
CA SER A 63 13.28 -14.23 3.61
C SER A 63 14.41 -14.81 4.47
N GLY A 64 15.25 -13.90 4.98
CA GLY A 64 16.12 -14.16 6.13
C GLY A 64 15.33 -14.68 7.34
N ASN A 65 15.87 -15.74 7.93
CA ASN A 65 15.31 -16.39 9.11
C ASN A 65 15.50 -15.50 10.36
N GLY A 66 14.39 -14.99 10.91
CA GLY A 66 14.38 -14.20 12.15
C GLY A 66 13.00 -13.70 12.52
N THR A 67 12.15 -14.59 13.05
CA THR A 67 10.97 -14.31 13.91
C THR A 67 10.42 -12.87 13.93
N ALA A 68 9.75 -12.48 12.84
CA ALA A 68 8.60 -11.59 12.83
C ALA A 68 7.85 -11.88 11.51
N ALA A 69 6.62 -12.38 11.58
CA ALA A 69 5.79 -12.59 10.40
C ALA A 69 5.37 -11.22 9.81
N GLY A 70 6.28 -10.57 9.08
CA GLY A 70 6.04 -9.36 8.32
C GLY A 70 5.39 -9.73 6.99
N ASN A 71 4.12 -9.39 6.84
CA ASN A 71 3.32 -9.63 5.65
C ASN A 71 3.67 -8.58 4.57
N ASP A 72 4.90 -8.62 4.04
CA ASP A 72 5.48 -7.52 3.25
C ASP A 72 4.85 -7.39 1.84
N GLY A 73 4.18 -8.43 1.35
CA GLY A 73 3.48 -8.42 0.05
C GLY A 73 2.00 -8.05 0.12
N LEU A 74 1.34 -7.91 -1.04
CA LEU A 74 -0.10 -7.65 -1.10
C LEU A 74 -0.89 -8.85 -0.54
N ALA A 75 -1.83 -8.58 0.36
CA ALA A 75 -2.79 -9.60 0.79
C ALA A 75 -3.65 -10.06 -0.40
N ALA A 76 -4.19 -11.28 -0.36
CA ALA A 76 -4.97 -11.85 -1.49
C ALA A 76 -6.11 -10.93 -1.96
N LYS A 77 -6.81 -10.26 -1.03
CA LYS A 77 -7.88 -9.30 -1.34
C LYS A 77 -7.37 -8.00 -1.97
N GLU A 78 -6.17 -7.57 -1.60
CA GLU A 78 -5.50 -6.37 -2.15
C GLU A 78 -5.05 -6.67 -3.57
N PHE A 79 -4.38 -7.82 -3.77
CA PHE A 79 -3.95 -8.24 -5.10
C PHE A 79 -5.13 -8.50 -6.04
N ALA A 80 -6.23 -9.08 -5.55
CA ALA A 80 -7.45 -9.24 -6.34
C ALA A 80 -8.02 -7.90 -6.82
N LEU A 81 -8.07 -6.89 -5.94
CA LEU A 81 -8.48 -5.53 -6.33
C LEU A 81 -7.50 -4.96 -7.37
N LEU A 82 -6.20 -5.01 -7.13
CA LEU A 82 -5.18 -4.49 -8.05
C LEU A 82 -5.28 -5.13 -9.45
N ARG A 83 -5.41 -6.47 -9.51
CA ARG A 83 -5.62 -7.19 -10.76
C ARG A 83 -6.89 -6.76 -11.47
N SER A 84 -7.98 -6.54 -10.74
CA SER A 84 -9.26 -6.10 -11.33
C SER A 84 -9.16 -4.70 -11.94
N VAL A 85 -8.44 -3.78 -11.30
CA VAL A 85 -8.18 -2.44 -11.83
C VAL A 85 -7.39 -2.55 -13.14
N VAL A 86 -6.28 -3.28 -13.15
CA VAL A 86 -5.46 -3.46 -14.37
C VAL A 86 -6.24 -4.16 -15.48
N ALA A 87 -6.95 -5.26 -15.17
CA ALA A 87 -7.74 -6.01 -16.15
C ALA A 87 -8.87 -5.16 -16.76
N SER A 88 -9.49 -4.27 -16.00
CA SER A 88 -10.55 -3.38 -16.50
C SER A 88 -10.06 -2.31 -17.49
N ARG A 89 -8.75 -2.06 -17.53
CA ARG A 89 -8.12 -1.08 -18.41
C ARG A 89 -7.34 -1.74 -19.55
N ALA A 90 -6.95 -3.01 -19.44
CA ALA A 90 -6.11 -3.72 -20.39
C ALA A 90 -6.79 -3.91 -21.79
N PRO A 91 -6.02 -3.88 -22.90
CA PRO A 91 -4.61 -3.52 -22.97
C PRO A 91 -4.39 -2.02 -22.71
N CYS A 92 -3.44 -1.69 -21.85
CA CYS A 92 -3.18 -0.31 -21.44
C CYS A 92 -1.69 -0.02 -21.25
N ARG A 93 -1.38 1.25 -21.00
CA ARG A 93 -0.06 1.68 -20.53
C ARG A 93 -0.04 1.62 -19.00
N LEU A 94 0.64 0.63 -18.46
CA LEU A 94 0.78 0.35 -17.03
C LEU A 94 2.18 0.72 -16.52
N LEU A 95 2.25 1.61 -15.54
CA LEU A 95 3.49 1.92 -14.81
C LEU A 95 3.40 1.36 -13.38
N VAL A 96 4.48 0.72 -12.92
CA VAL A 96 4.56 0.14 -11.58
C VAL A 96 5.84 0.59 -10.90
N PHE A 97 5.73 1.34 -9.80
CA PHE A 97 6.83 1.58 -8.87
C PHE A 97 6.86 0.45 -7.86
N GLY A 98 7.96 -0.29 -7.81
CA GLY A 98 8.13 -1.49 -6.99
C GLY A 98 8.26 -2.77 -7.81
N LEU A 99 8.85 -3.79 -7.18
CA LEU A 99 9.01 -5.12 -7.74
C LEU A 99 8.60 -6.16 -6.72
N SER A 100 7.74 -7.09 -7.15
CA SER A 100 7.43 -8.31 -6.43
C SER A 100 6.88 -9.34 -7.43
N PRO A 101 6.86 -10.65 -7.11
CA PRO A 101 6.26 -11.64 -7.99
C PRO A 101 4.79 -11.32 -8.34
N GLN A 102 4.03 -10.77 -7.39
CA GLN A 102 2.64 -10.34 -7.58
C GLN A 102 2.55 -9.19 -8.59
N LEU A 103 3.38 -8.15 -8.43
CA LEU A 103 3.42 -7.03 -9.37
C LEU A 103 3.88 -7.45 -10.77
N LEU A 104 4.91 -8.28 -10.87
CA LEU A 104 5.40 -8.79 -12.16
C LEU A 104 4.32 -9.59 -12.90
N ALA A 105 3.43 -10.27 -12.18
CA ALA A 105 2.32 -11.00 -12.80
C ALA A 105 1.29 -10.08 -13.48
N LEU A 106 1.26 -8.77 -13.16
CA LEU A 106 0.40 -7.80 -13.85
C LEU A 106 0.76 -7.62 -15.32
N ALA A 107 2.03 -7.88 -15.70
CA ALA A 107 2.44 -7.84 -17.11
C ALA A 107 1.71 -8.88 -17.97
N ALA A 108 1.33 -10.02 -17.41
CA ALA A 108 0.53 -11.02 -18.11
C ALA A 108 -0.96 -10.64 -18.16
N VAL A 109 -1.46 -9.96 -17.13
CA VAL A 109 -2.83 -9.41 -17.09
C VAL A 109 -2.99 -8.31 -18.14
N ASN A 110 -1.97 -7.47 -18.32
CA ASN A 110 -1.92 -6.41 -19.32
C ASN A 110 -1.32 -6.90 -20.65
N SER A 111 -2.05 -7.73 -21.37
CA SER A 111 -1.64 -8.31 -22.67
C SER A 111 -2.54 -7.88 -23.82
N GLY A 112 -2.07 -8.03 -25.06
CA GLY A 112 -2.77 -7.62 -26.27
C GLY A 112 -2.08 -6.48 -27.02
N SER A 113 -2.59 -6.16 -28.21
CA SER A 113 -2.03 -5.09 -29.05
C SER A 113 -2.15 -3.73 -28.34
N GLY A 114 -1.06 -2.98 -28.28
CA GLY A 114 -1.00 -1.67 -27.63
C GLY A 114 -0.72 -1.70 -26.12
N ALA A 115 -0.64 -2.87 -25.49
CA ALA A 115 -0.23 -2.99 -24.10
C ALA A 115 1.23 -2.58 -23.92
N ALA A 116 1.51 -1.77 -22.91
CA ALA A 116 2.87 -1.42 -22.50
C ALA A 116 2.96 -1.47 -20.98
N THR A 117 3.97 -2.15 -20.44
CA THR A 117 4.19 -2.23 -18.99
C THR A 117 5.59 -1.76 -18.67
N ALA A 118 5.76 -0.92 -17.65
CA ALA A 118 7.07 -0.52 -17.14
C ALA A 118 7.12 -0.69 -15.62
N PHE A 119 8.20 -1.28 -15.13
CA PHE A 119 8.51 -1.40 -13.71
C PHE A 119 9.65 -0.46 -13.33
N VAL A 120 9.59 0.10 -12.12
CA VAL A 120 10.61 0.99 -11.56
C VAL A 120 11.07 0.41 -10.22
N THR A 121 12.39 0.29 -10.04
CA THR A 121 13.02 -0.18 -8.80
C THR A 121 14.21 0.69 -8.41
N ASP A 122 14.58 0.71 -7.15
CA ASP A 122 15.83 1.30 -6.64
C ASP A 122 17.01 0.32 -6.64
N SER A 123 16.72 -0.97 -6.63
CA SER A 123 17.69 -2.07 -6.64
C SER A 123 18.04 -2.54 -8.06
N ALA A 124 19.32 -2.47 -8.41
CA ALA A 124 19.82 -2.99 -9.69
C ALA A 124 19.68 -4.51 -9.77
N GLU A 125 19.95 -5.20 -8.65
CA GLU A 125 19.85 -6.65 -8.53
C GLU A 125 18.42 -7.14 -8.75
N ASP A 126 17.43 -6.53 -8.06
CA ASP A 126 16.02 -6.88 -8.24
C ASP A 126 15.56 -6.57 -9.66
N GLY A 127 16.08 -5.49 -10.25
CA GLY A 127 15.84 -5.13 -11.64
C GLY A 127 16.30 -6.23 -12.61
N ASP A 128 17.51 -6.76 -12.42
CA ASP A 128 18.04 -7.85 -13.25
C ASP A 128 17.27 -9.17 -13.02
N ALA A 129 16.86 -9.45 -11.79
CA ALA A 129 16.01 -10.60 -11.48
C ALA A 129 14.64 -10.48 -12.17
N ALA A 130 14.01 -9.31 -12.10
CA ALA A 130 12.75 -9.03 -12.77
C ALA A 130 12.85 -9.21 -14.29
N ARG A 131 13.92 -8.72 -14.93
CA ARG A 131 14.15 -8.91 -16.37
C ARG A 131 14.23 -10.38 -16.75
N ARG A 132 14.95 -11.20 -15.97
CA ARG A 132 15.03 -12.66 -16.19
C ARG A 132 13.65 -13.33 -16.08
N VAL A 133 12.87 -12.98 -15.06
CA VAL A 133 11.50 -13.49 -14.87
C VAL A 133 10.58 -13.09 -16.03
N LEU A 134 10.69 -11.84 -16.51
CA LEU A 134 9.87 -11.34 -17.60
C LEU A 134 10.25 -11.98 -18.95
N ALA A 135 11.54 -12.20 -19.21
CA ALA A 135 12.04 -12.83 -20.44
C ALA A 135 11.63 -14.31 -20.56
N GLY A 136 11.54 -15.03 -19.44
CA GLY A 136 11.14 -16.44 -19.43
C GLY A 136 9.65 -16.70 -19.67
N ARG A 137 8.81 -15.67 -19.80
CA ARG A 137 7.36 -15.85 -20.00
C ARG A 137 7.03 -16.04 -21.48
N VAL A 138 6.41 -17.17 -21.77
CA VAL A 138 5.86 -17.51 -23.09
C VAL A 138 4.83 -16.44 -23.49
N GLY A 139 5.04 -15.80 -24.65
CA GLY A 139 4.17 -14.73 -25.15
C GLY A 139 4.78 -13.33 -25.17
N GLY A 140 6.04 -13.16 -24.74
CA GLY A 140 6.84 -11.97 -25.07
C GLY A 140 6.25 -10.65 -24.55
N SER A 141 5.77 -10.61 -23.30
CA SER A 141 5.34 -9.36 -22.67
C SER A 141 6.51 -8.36 -22.66
N SER A 142 6.42 -7.32 -23.49
CA SER A 142 7.42 -6.24 -23.65
C SER A 142 7.38 -5.30 -22.44
N ALA A 143 7.62 -5.86 -21.26
CA ALA A 143 7.70 -5.09 -20.04
C ALA A 143 9.11 -4.53 -19.86
N ALA A 144 9.22 -3.22 -19.70
CA ALA A 144 10.48 -2.55 -19.40
C ALA A 144 10.73 -2.55 -17.89
N VAL A 145 12.01 -2.54 -17.48
CA VAL A 145 12.42 -2.42 -16.08
C VAL A 145 13.47 -1.33 -15.98
N HIS A 146 13.17 -0.28 -15.21
CA HIS A 146 14.00 0.90 -15.03
C HIS A 146 14.47 1.03 -13.58
N ARG A 147 15.68 1.58 -13.42
CA ARG A 147 16.19 1.95 -12.11
C ARG A 147 15.90 3.42 -11.84
N ALA A 148 15.42 3.74 -10.64
CA ALA A 148 15.27 5.08 -10.14
C ALA A 148 16.19 5.30 -8.94
N TRP A 149 16.58 6.55 -8.73
CA TRP A 149 17.28 6.98 -7.52
C TRP A 149 16.29 7.66 -6.59
N TYR A 150 16.23 7.21 -5.34
CA TYR A 150 15.35 7.75 -4.30
C TYR A 150 16.22 8.33 -3.19
N PRO A 151 16.50 9.65 -3.21
CA PRO A 151 17.45 10.26 -2.27
C PRO A 151 16.89 10.46 -0.86
N ASP A 152 15.58 10.33 -0.69
CA ASP A 152 14.86 10.78 0.51
C ASP A 152 14.48 9.58 1.39
N ALA A 153 14.96 9.58 2.63
CA ALA A 153 14.65 8.56 3.62
C ALA A 153 13.22 8.70 4.16
N ALA A 154 12.54 7.58 4.46
CA ALA A 154 11.14 7.56 4.90
C ALA A 154 10.88 8.41 6.15
N GLY A 155 11.84 8.47 7.07
CA GLY A 155 11.80 9.29 8.29
C GLY A 155 11.76 10.80 8.02
N GLU A 156 12.22 11.25 6.85
CA GLU A 156 12.20 12.66 6.46
C GLU A 156 10.85 13.13 5.89
N ALA A 157 9.89 12.22 5.71
CA ALA A 157 8.63 12.47 4.99
C ALA A 157 7.91 13.74 5.48
N TRP A 158 7.80 13.95 6.80
CA TRP A 158 7.15 15.15 7.33
C TRP A 158 7.87 16.45 6.95
N ALA A 159 9.19 16.46 7.09
CA ALA A 159 10.00 17.64 6.80
C ALA A 159 9.98 17.95 5.30
N LEU A 160 10.01 16.92 4.45
CA LEU A 160 9.89 17.05 3.00
C LEU A 160 8.53 17.60 2.60
N LEU A 161 7.44 17.07 3.16
CA LEU A 161 6.09 17.54 2.88
C LEU A 161 5.92 19.03 3.26
N ARG A 162 6.41 19.43 4.43
CA ARG A 162 6.41 20.84 4.87
C ARG A 162 7.18 21.75 3.92
N ARG A 163 8.38 21.33 3.50
CA ARG A 163 9.19 22.08 2.53
C ARG A 163 8.50 22.16 1.17
N ALA A 164 7.92 21.05 0.70
CA ALA A 164 7.20 20.99 -0.57
C ALA A 164 6.02 21.97 -0.61
N ARG A 165 5.24 22.05 0.49
CA ARG A 165 4.15 23.03 0.63
C ARG A 165 4.63 24.49 0.59
N ALA A 166 5.86 24.76 1.04
CA ALA A 166 6.45 26.09 1.05
C ALA A 166 7.25 26.45 -0.23
N ALA A 167 7.70 25.45 -1.00
CA ALA A 167 8.64 25.61 -2.13
C ALA A 167 8.01 26.17 -3.42
N GLY A 168 6.71 26.44 -3.42
CA GLY A 168 6.01 27.08 -4.54
C GLY A 168 5.22 26.12 -5.44
N PRO A 169 4.69 26.64 -6.57
CA PRO A 169 3.63 25.97 -7.33
C PRO A 169 4.01 24.59 -7.86
N ALA A 170 5.28 24.36 -8.22
CA ALA A 170 5.71 23.07 -8.77
C ALA A 170 5.50 21.92 -7.77
N CYS A 171 5.82 22.11 -6.49
CA CYS A 171 5.63 21.08 -5.47
C CYS A 171 4.21 20.99 -4.93
N VAL A 172 3.46 22.09 -4.96
CA VAL A 172 2.07 22.14 -4.52
C VAL A 172 1.13 21.62 -5.61
N ARG A 173 1.49 21.87 -6.88
CA ARG A 173 0.75 21.47 -8.08
C ARG A 173 1.71 20.75 -9.01
N PRO A 174 1.76 19.40 -8.97
CA PRO A 174 2.46 18.60 -9.95
C PRO A 174 1.72 18.64 -11.30
N THR A 175 1.81 19.79 -11.96
CA THR A 175 1.27 20.06 -13.29
C THR A 175 2.41 20.25 -14.28
N GLY A 176 2.18 19.87 -15.54
CA GLY A 176 3.18 19.98 -16.60
C GLY A 176 4.13 18.79 -16.66
N THR A 177 5.23 18.94 -17.38
CA THR A 177 6.17 17.85 -17.64
C THR A 177 6.98 17.52 -16.39
N VAL A 178 6.78 16.32 -15.84
CA VAL A 178 7.50 15.83 -14.63
C VAL A 178 9.01 15.96 -14.77
N ARG A 179 9.56 15.66 -15.95
CA ARG A 179 10.99 15.80 -16.28
C ARG A 179 11.55 17.21 -16.05
N LYS A 180 10.72 18.25 -16.18
CA LYS A 180 11.11 19.66 -15.98
C LYS A 180 10.61 20.21 -14.63
N SER A 181 10.09 19.35 -13.76
CA SER A 181 9.60 19.76 -12.45
C SER A 181 10.74 20.34 -11.61
N GLY A 182 10.54 21.54 -11.07
CA GLY A 182 11.42 22.12 -10.06
C GLY A 182 11.20 21.56 -8.66
N CYS A 183 10.22 20.66 -8.47
CA CYS A 183 9.99 20.05 -7.16
C CYS A 183 10.99 18.94 -6.85
N ARG A 184 11.60 19.00 -5.67
CA ARG A 184 12.53 17.96 -5.16
C ARG A 184 11.92 16.56 -5.10
N LEU A 185 10.61 16.45 -4.88
CA LEU A 185 9.91 15.16 -4.83
C LEU A 185 9.77 14.48 -6.21
N ALA A 186 10.03 15.20 -7.30
CA ALA A 186 9.93 14.63 -8.64
C ALA A 186 11.11 13.71 -8.94
N LEU A 187 10.83 12.47 -9.38
CA LEU A 187 11.86 11.52 -9.82
C LEU A 187 12.34 11.84 -11.24
N THR A 188 13.00 12.98 -11.41
CA THR A 188 13.44 13.50 -12.72
C THR A 188 14.56 12.69 -13.37
N SER A 189 15.22 11.80 -12.62
CA SER A 189 16.25 10.90 -13.14
C SER A 189 15.69 9.70 -13.92
N LEU A 190 14.37 9.50 -13.91
CA LEU A 190 13.73 8.44 -14.68
C LEU A 190 13.86 8.69 -16.19
N PRO A 191 13.92 7.61 -17.01
CA PRO A 191 14.01 7.74 -18.46
C PRO A 191 12.84 8.51 -19.07
N ARG A 192 13.08 9.12 -20.24
CA ARG A 192 12.05 9.88 -20.96
C ARG A 192 10.85 9.02 -21.35
N GLU A 193 11.07 7.75 -21.69
CA GLU A 193 9.95 6.84 -21.97
C GLU A 193 9.01 6.61 -20.78
N VAL A 194 9.47 6.88 -19.55
CA VAL A 194 8.64 6.86 -18.34
C VAL A 194 8.00 8.22 -18.11
N LEU A 195 8.79 9.29 -18.16
CA LEU A 195 8.34 10.63 -17.75
C LEU A 195 7.50 11.37 -18.79
N ASP A 196 7.70 11.10 -20.08
CA ASP A 196 6.98 11.75 -21.18
C ASP A 196 5.80 10.87 -21.69
N ALA A 197 5.67 9.64 -21.18
CA ALA A 197 4.58 8.74 -21.54
C ALA A 197 3.25 9.11 -20.86
N ARG A 198 2.15 8.91 -21.61
CA ARG A 198 0.80 8.89 -21.04
C ARG A 198 0.56 7.51 -20.43
N TRP A 199 0.30 7.44 -19.13
CA TRP A 199 -0.03 6.20 -18.42
C TRP A 199 -1.53 6.13 -18.16
N ASP A 200 -2.13 4.96 -18.30
CA ASP A 200 -3.55 4.73 -18.01
C ASP A 200 -3.75 4.20 -16.59
N VAL A 201 -2.79 3.40 -16.10
CA VAL A 201 -2.74 2.88 -14.74
C VAL A 201 -1.34 3.09 -14.16
N VAL A 202 -1.26 3.62 -12.94
CA VAL A 202 -0.01 3.75 -12.17
C VAL A 202 -0.15 3.05 -10.83
N VAL A 203 0.77 2.16 -10.51
CA VAL A 203 0.81 1.41 -9.24
C VAL A 203 2.03 1.85 -8.45
N VAL A 204 1.85 2.15 -7.16
CA VAL A 204 2.90 2.57 -6.24
C VAL A 204 2.98 1.59 -5.07
N ASP A 205 4.02 0.77 -5.11
CA ASP A 205 4.34 -0.26 -4.11
C ASP A 205 5.85 -0.28 -3.74
N GLY A 206 6.66 0.57 -4.36
CA GLY A 206 8.09 0.73 -4.05
C GLY A 206 8.53 2.19 -4.02
N PRO A 207 9.69 2.50 -3.41
CA PRO A 207 10.60 1.60 -2.66
C PRO A 207 10.01 1.08 -1.33
N SER A 208 10.70 0.15 -0.64
CA SER A 208 10.18 -0.53 0.57
C SER A 208 9.80 0.43 1.69
N GLY A 209 10.71 1.36 2.04
CA GLY A 209 10.60 2.24 3.21
C GLY A 209 10.37 1.49 4.52
N ALA A 210 10.93 0.28 4.68
CA ALA A 210 10.66 -0.59 5.84
C ALA A 210 11.25 0.01 7.13
N GLY A 211 12.34 0.78 7.00
CA GLY A 211 12.93 1.57 8.07
C GLY A 211 12.88 3.09 7.82
N PRO A 212 13.06 3.92 8.86
CA PRO A 212 13.08 5.38 8.72
C PRO A 212 14.27 5.89 7.88
N GLU A 213 15.39 5.16 7.85
CA GLU A 213 16.59 5.51 7.07
C GLU A 213 16.53 4.97 5.63
N GLU A 214 15.56 4.09 5.32
CA GLU A 214 15.40 3.53 3.99
C GLU A 214 14.70 4.52 3.06
N PRO A 215 14.93 4.42 1.73
CA PRO A 215 14.19 5.21 0.76
C PRO A 215 12.66 5.05 0.92
N GLY A 216 11.96 6.17 1.02
CA GLY A 216 10.50 6.18 1.18
C GLY A 216 9.74 6.41 -0.12
N ARG A 217 8.43 6.11 -0.13
CA ARG A 217 7.55 6.26 -1.31
C ARG A 217 7.14 7.70 -1.62
N MET A 218 7.65 8.70 -0.90
CA MET A 218 7.32 10.12 -1.10
C MET A 218 7.47 10.56 -2.57
N GLY A 219 8.62 10.27 -3.18
CA GLY A 219 8.90 10.65 -4.56
C GLY A 219 8.09 9.84 -5.58
N ALA A 220 7.84 8.55 -5.32
CA ALA A 220 7.02 7.69 -6.17
C ALA A 220 5.56 8.17 -6.22
N ILE A 221 4.96 8.47 -5.05
CA ILE A 221 3.59 8.96 -4.95
C ILE A 221 3.45 10.32 -5.63
N TYR A 222 4.36 11.26 -5.35
CA TYR A 222 4.37 12.56 -6.01
C TYR A 222 4.48 12.43 -7.53
N THR A 223 5.40 11.59 -8.00
CA THR A 223 5.64 11.39 -9.43
C THR A 223 4.44 10.72 -10.12
N ALA A 224 3.81 9.73 -9.47
CA ALA A 224 2.59 9.10 -9.97
C ALA A 224 1.45 10.11 -10.11
N ALA A 225 1.25 10.97 -9.10
CA ALA A 225 0.28 12.05 -9.14
C ALA A 225 0.54 13.03 -10.30
N ALA A 226 1.80 13.41 -10.49
CA ALA A 226 2.23 14.32 -11.54
C ALA A 226 1.95 13.77 -12.94
N LEU A 227 2.33 12.50 -13.16
CA LEU A 227 2.08 11.80 -14.41
C LEU A 227 0.58 11.65 -14.67
N ALA A 228 -0.21 11.27 -13.65
CA ALA A 228 -1.65 11.11 -13.77
C ALA A 228 -2.35 12.41 -14.17
N ARG A 229 -2.01 13.54 -13.54
CA ARG A 229 -2.59 14.85 -13.86
C ARG A 229 -2.12 15.40 -15.19
N ALA A 230 -0.84 15.26 -15.52
CA ALA A 230 -0.32 15.63 -16.83
C ALA A 230 -1.04 14.86 -17.95
N ALA A 231 -1.24 13.54 -17.76
CA ALA A 231 -1.97 12.70 -18.69
C ALA A 231 -3.46 13.07 -18.79
N ALA A 232 -4.11 13.37 -17.67
CA ALA A 232 -5.53 13.74 -17.63
C ALA A 232 -5.82 15.08 -18.31
N THR A 233 -4.88 16.04 -18.23
CA THR A 233 -5.00 17.39 -18.81
C THR A 233 -4.48 17.50 -20.25
N ALA A 234 -3.72 16.52 -20.73
CA ALA A 234 -3.19 16.51 -22.10
C ALA A 234 -4.30 16.37 -23.16
N GLY A 235 -4.04 16.89 -24.37
CA GLY A 235 -4.97 16.88 -25.51
C GLY A 235 -5.54 15.49 -25.78
N GLY A 236 -6.84 15.34 -25.56
CA GLY A 236 -7.56 14.07 -25.59
C GLY A 236 -8.40 13.83 -24.33
N GLY A 237 -7.99 14.42 -23.19
CA GLY A 237 -8.65 14.20 -21.89
C GLY A 237 -8.56 12.74 -21.46
N GLY A 238 -8.63 12.46 -20.17
CA GLY A 238 -8.71 11.08 -19.74
C GLY A 238 -8.61 10.88 -18.25
N VAL A 239 -8.99 9.68 -17.87
CA VAL A 239 -8.96 9.21 -16.50
C VAL A 239 -7.78 8.28 -16.34
N VAL A 240 -6.96 8.55 -15.32
CA VAL A 240 -5.84 7.70 -14.91
C VAL A 240 -6.17 7.05 -13.57
N ASP A 241 -6.08 5.73 -13.51
CA ASP A 241 -6.24 5.00 -12.25
C ASP A 241 -4.88 4.93 -11.54
N VAL A 242 -4.82 5.39 -10.29
CA VAL A 242 -3.59 5.35 -9.47
C VAL A 242 -3.86 4.45 -8.26
N VAL A 243 -3.01 3.47 -8.02
CA VAL A 243 -3.12 2.55 -6.90
C VAL A 243 -1.91 2.68 -5.99
N VAL A 244 -2.12 2.86 -4.69
CA VAL A 244 -1.06 3.00 -3.68
C VAL A 244 -1.23 1.92 -2.61
N HIS A 245 -0.17 1.16 -2.36
CA HIS A 245 -0.12 0.14 -1.30
C HIS A 245 0.44 0.72 0.01
N ASP A 246 0.35 -0.04 1.10
CA ASP A 246 0.82 0.33 2.44
C ASP A 246 0.30 1.66 3.01
N VAL A 247 -0.92 2.06 2.66
CA VAL A 247 -1.55 3.28 3.19
C VAL A 247 -1.94 3.19 4.68
N ASP A 248 -1.69 2.05 5.31
CA ASP A 248 -1.69 1.88 6.77
C ASP A 248 -0.46 2.55 7.41
N ARG A 249 0.63 2.75 6.67
CA ARG A 249 1.78 3.56 7.07
C ARG A 249 1.53 5.05 6.88
N THR A 250 2.18 5.84 7.73
CA THR A 250 1.98 7.30 7.81
C THR A 250 2.43 8.02 6.55
N VAL A 251 3.57 7.62 5.97
CA VAL A 251 4.17 8.26 4.81
C VAL A 251 3.23 8.16 3.59
N GLU A 252 2.85 6.93 3.25
CA GLU A 252 2.00 6.61 2.11
C GLU A 252 0.65 7.29 2.26
N ARG A 253 0.05 7.23 3.47
CA ARG A 253 -1.23 7.88 3.74
C ARG A 253 -1.17 9.39 3.53
N TRP A 254 -0.17 10.06 4.10
CA TRP A 254 -0.05 11.52 4.00
C TRP A 254 0.20 11.96 2.57
N TYR A 255 1.13 11.31 1.87
CA TYR A 255 1.47 11.67 0.51
C TYR A 255 0.36 11.31 -0.48
N ALA A 256 -0.37 10.19 -0.28
CA ALA A 256 -1.51 9.86 -1.13
C ALA A 256 -2.67 10.85 -0.93
N ARG A 257 -2.99 11.26 0.31
CA ARG A 257 -4.00 12.30 0.55
C ARG A 257 -3.56 13.65 -0.01
N GLU A 258 -2.30 14.03 0.22
CA GLU A 258 -1.74 15.28 -0.30
C GLU A 258 -1.72 15.31 -1.81
N TYR A 259 -1.32 14.22 -2.49
CA TYR A 259 -1.01 14.21 -3.92
C TYR A 259 -1.97 13.38 -4.78
N LEU A 260 -2.99 12.71 -4.25
CA LEU A 260 -4.02 12.06 -5.08
C LEU A 260 -5.43 12.51 -4.74
N CYS A 261 -5.61 13.16 -3.59
CA CYS A 261 -6.88 13.68 -3.09
C CYS A 261 -7.92 12.64 -2.74
N GLU A 262 -8.56 12.88 -1.61
CA GLU A 262 -9.64 12.04 -1.12
C GLU A 262 -10.84 12.02 -2.07
N ASP A 263 -11.14 13.14 -2.74
CA ASP A 263 -12.23 13.20 -3.72
C ASP A 263 -12.03 12.25 -4.92
N ASN A 264 -10.77 11.89 -5.22
CA ASN A 264 -10.46 10.94 -6.28
C ASN A 264 -10.43 9.49 -5.77
N LEU A 265 -10.57 9.23 -4.46
CA LEU A 265 -10.51 7.88 -3.89
C LEU A 265 -11.76 7.10 -4.28
N VAL A 266 -11.59 6.05 -5.10
CA VAL A 266 -12.69 5.19 -5.57
C VAL A 266 -12.91 4.02 -4.65
N THR A 267 -11.84 3.39 -4.17
CA THR A 267 -11.94 2.19 -3.34
C THR A 267 -10.73 2.05 -2.42
N ALA A 268 -10.98 1.59 -1.20
CA ALA A 268 -9.97 1.17 -0.25
C ALA A 268 -10.18 -0.29 0.14
N LYS A 269 -9.14 -1.12 0.07
CA LYS A 269 -9.19 -2.54 0.47
C LYS A 269 -7.91 -2.91 1.20
N GLY A 270 -8.02 -3.19 2.50
CA GLY A 270 -6.82 -3.46 3.31
C GLY A 270 -5.89 -2.25 3.30
N ARG A 271 -4.63 -2.48 2.95
CA ARG A 271 -3.58 -1.45 2.80
C ARG A 271 -3.53 -0.81 1.40
N LEU A 272 -4.43 -1.20 0.50
CA LEU A 272 -4.44 -0.72 -0.88
C LEU A 272 -5.53 0.33 -1.08
N TRP A 273 -5.15 1.50 -1.60
CA TRP A 273 -6.07 2.54 -2.05
C TRP A 273 -6.01 2.69 -3.57
N HIS A 274 -7.18 2.84 -4.19
CA HIS A 274 -7.36 3.07 -5.62
C HIS A 274 -8.03 4.43 -5.83
N PHE A 275 -7.33 5.29 -6.56
CA PHE A 275 -7.73 6.63 -6.96
C PHE A 275 -8.01 6.69 -8.45
N ARG A 276 -8.89 7.61 -8.84
CA ARG A 276 -9.24 7.89 -10.21
C ARG A 276 -9.07 9.38 -10.50
N VAL A 277 -8.00 9.72 -11.19
CA VAL A 277 -7.60 11.10 -11.45
C VAL A 277 -8.08 11.53 -12.84
N GLY A 278 -8.98 12.50 -12.89
CA GLY A 278 -9.51 13.09 -14.13
C GLY A 278 -9.09 14.55 -14.34
N ALA A 279 -9.54 15.13 -15.46
CA ALA A 279 -9.28 16.54 -15.82
C ALA A 279 -10.11 17.54 -15.00
N ASP A 280 -11.21 17.09 -14.39
CA ASP A 280 -12.25 17.93 -13.77
C ASP A 280 -11.91 18.43 -12.36
N GLY A 281 -10.69 18.16 -11.87
CA GLY A 281 -10.21 18.77 -10.63
C GLY A 281 -10.11 20.29 -10.80
N GLN A 282 -10.64 21.05 -9.83
CA GLN A 282 -10.55 22.51 -9.87
C GLN A 282 -9.13 22.97 -10.19
N ARG A 283 -9.01 23.86 -11.19
CA ARG A 283 -7.73 24.31 -11.76
C ARG A 283 -6.79 24.97 -10.74
N ASP A 284 -7.32 25.37 -9.58
CA ASP A 284 -6.62 26.21 -8.61
C ASP A 284 -6.31 25.56 -7.24
N THR A 285 -6.80 24.35 -6.96
CA THR A 285 -6.51 23.65 -5.69
C THR A 285 -6.21 22.18 -5.93
N PHE A 286 -5.20 21.64 -5.23
CA PHE A 286 -4.76 20.27 -5.41
C PHE A 286 -5.88 19.27 -5.09
N CYS A 287 -6.49 19.43 -3.91
CA CYS A 287 -7.71 18.75 -3.46
C CYS A 287 -8.79 19.78 -3.15
N SER A 288 -10.07 19.41 -3.29
CA SER A 288 -11.15 20.26 -2.80
C SER A 288 -10.95 20.48 -1.31
N THR A 289 -10.92 21.74 -0.89
CA THR A 289 -11.04 22.09 0.54
C THR A 289 -12.50 22.17 0.98
N ALA A 290 -13.45 21.88 0.07
CA ALA A 290 -14.85 21.87 0.42
C ALA A 290 -15.16 20.67 1.32
N PRO A 291 -15.87 20.87 2.45
CA PRO A 291 -16.27 19.76 3.31
C PRO A 291 -17.15 18.77 2.53
N VAL A 292 -16.80 17.48 2.61
CA VAL A 292 -17.58 16.37 2.05
C VAL A 292 -18.99 16.43 2.65
N LYS A 293 -19.99 16.77 1.84
CA LYS A 293 -21.39 16.64 2.23
C LYS A 293 -21.75 15.16 2.16
N ILE A 294 -21.81 14.52 3.32
CA ILE A 294 -22.44 13.21 3.44
C ILE A 294 -23.96 13.45 3.30
N LEU A 295 -24.55 12.93 2.22
CA LEU A 295 -26.00 12.86 2.03
C LEU A 295 -26.56 11.62 2.72
#